data_AF-A0A8J7Y7Z7-F1
#
_entry.id   AF-A0A8J7Y7Z7-F1
#
_cell.length_a   1.000
_cell.length_b   1.000
_cell.length_c   1.000
_cell.angle_alpha   90.00
_cell.angle_beta   90.00
_cell.angle_gamma   90.00
#
_symmetry.space_group_name_H-M   'P 1'
#
loop_
_entity.id
_entity.type
_entity.pdbx_description
1 polymer ?
#
loop_
_entity_poly.entity_id
_entity_poly.type
_entity_poly.pdbx_seq_one_letter_code
_entity_poly.pdbx_strand_id
1 'polypeptide(L)' 'MSTTHGNERVSDKELIETFEKIEGPFVTASELSNHLPISRAAINKRLKQLWEADRINRKKPTSTMIGWWLPESQECSER' A
#
# COMPACT_ATOMS: atom_id res chain seq x y z
N MET A 1 28.02 14.09 -10.92
CA MET A 1 27.92 13.23 -9.73
C MET A 1 26.87 13.83 -8.81
N SER A 2 25.67 13.27 -8.81
CA SER A 2 24.54 13.62 -7.94
C SER A 2 23.76 12.31 -7.80
N THR A 3 23.52 11.73 -6.63
CA THR A 3 22.56 12.26 -5.67
C THR A 3 22.84 11.81 -4.23
N THR A 4 22.87 12.83 -3.37
CA THR A 4 22.78 12.79 -1.92
C THR A 4 21.53 12.06 -1.41
N HIS A 5 21.74 11.18 -0.44
CA HIS A 5 20.78 10.56 0.48
C HIS A 5 19.50 11.37 0.74
N GLY A 6 18.32 10.84 0.38
CA GLY A 6 17.06 11.55 0.65
C GLY A 6 15.82 10.84 0.16
N ASN A 7 15.22 10.02 1.03
CA ASN A 7 13.80 9.68 0.99
C ASN A 7 13.35 8.92 -0.28
N GLU A 8 13.45 7.58 -0.26
CA GLU A 8 12.74 6.73 -1.23
C GLU A 8 11.22 6.94 -1.08
N ARG A 9 10.75 7.98 -1.77
CA ARG A 9 9.36 8.38 -1.88
C ARG A 9 8.69 7.43 -2.86
N VAL A 10 8.40 6.20 -2.43
CA VAL A 10 7.35 5.42 -3.10
C VAL A 10 6.08 6.25 -2.98
N SER A 11 5.57 6.66 -4.14
CA SER A 11 4.33 7.40 -4.25
C SER A 11 3.14 6.51 -3.88
N ASP A 12 2.03 7.12 -3.52
CA ASP A 12 0.74 6.42 -3.41
C ASP A 12 0.42 5.59 -4.66
N LYS A 13 0.68 6.14 -5.85
CA LYS A 13 0.51 5.44 -7.12
C LYS A 13 1.34 4.17 -7.23
N GLU A 14 2.64 4.22 -6.94
CA GLU A 14 3.52 3.05 -6.96
C GLU A 14 3.07 1.98 -5.96
N LEU A 15 2.57 2.42 -4.79
CA LEU A 15 2.00 1.51 -3.80
C LEU A 15 0.76 0.82 -4.38
N ILE A 16 -0.17 1.56 -4.98
CA ILE A 16 -1.40 1.05 -5.60
C ILE A 16 -1.07 0.10 -6.77
N GLU A 17 -0.15 0.47 -7.66
CA GLU A 17 0.31 -0.39 -8.76
C GLU A 17 0.91 -1.71 -8.25
N THR A 18 1.50 -1.69 -7.05
CA THR A 18 2.02 -2.91 -6.41
C THR A 18 0.89 -3.80 -5.89
N PHE A 19 -0.25 -3.25 -5.47
CA PHE A 19 -1.42 -4.05 -5.09
C PHE A 19 -1.92 -4.86 -6.29
N GLU A 20 -1.96 -4.26 -7.48
CA GLU A 20 -2.38 -4.94 -8.71
C GLU A 20 -1.40 -6.04 -9.15
N LYS A 21 -0.12 -5.91 -8.79
CA LYS A 21 0.92 -6.92 -9.08
C LYS A 21 0.88 -8.12 -8.13
N ILE A 22 0.32 -7.96 -6.93
CA ILE A 22 0.24 -9.03 -5.94
C ILE A 22 -1.08 -9.77 -6.16
N GLU A 23 -0.99 -11.06 -6.49
CA GLU A 23 -2.17 -11.89 -6.66
C GLU A 23 -2.86 -12.14 -5.31
N GLY A 24 -4.11 -11.71 -5.18
CA GLY A 24 -4.94 -12.04 -4.02
C GLY A 24 -5.97 -10.98 -3.67
N PRO A 25 -6.92 -11.32 -2.78
CA PRO A 25 -7.97 -10.39 -2.34
C PRO A 25 -7.45 -9.29 -1.39
N PHE A 26 -6.24 -9.45 -0.85
CA PHE A 26 -5.59 -8.47 0.01
C PHE A 26 -4.07 -8.67 -0.06
N VAL A 27 -3.34 -7.62 0.27
CA VAL A 27 -1.88 -7.61 0.37
C VAL A 27 -1.44 -7.35 1.80
N THR A 28 -0.24 -7.81 2.14
CA THR A 28 0.38 -7.51 3.44
C THR A 28 1.53 -6.53 3.31
N ALA A 29 1.84 -5.81 4.39
CA ALA A 29 3.03 -4.95 4.44
C ALA A 29 4.35 -5.72 4.21
N SER A 30 4.37 -7.04 4.51
CA SER A 30 5.52 -7.92 4.22
C SER A 30 5.70 -8.10 2.71
N GLU A 31 4.61 -8.37 1.98
CA GLU A 31 4.67 -8.58 0.53
C GLU A 31 5.03 -7.28 -0.18
N LEU A 32 4.40 -6.18 0.21
CA LEU A 32 4.76 -4.86 -0.31
C LEU A 32 6.25 -4.53 -0.10
N SER A 33 6.85 -4.96 1.02
CA SER A 33 8.29 -4.75 1.25
C SER A 33 9.21 -5.62 0.39
N ASN A 34 8.70 -6.71 -0.18
CA ASN A 34 9.46 -7.52 -1.14
C ASN A 34 9.48 -6.88 -2.54
N HIS A 35 8.44 -6.11 -2.89
CA HIS A 35 8.31 -5.48 -4.21
C HIS A 35 8.78 -4.03 -4.24
N LEU A 36 8.71 -3.33 -3.11
CA LEU A 36 9.08 -1.93 -3.02
C LEU A 36 10.40 -1.76 -2.27
N PRO A 37 11.31 -0.89 -2.72
CA PRO A 37 12.61 -0.66 -2.09
C PRO A 37 12.50 0.23 -0.84
N ILE A 38 11.45 0.05 -0.03
CA ILE A 38 11.22 0.83 1.19
C ILE A 38 11.05 -0.07 2.38
N SER A 39 11.44 0.45 3.54
CA SER A 39 11.31 -0.30 4.79
C SER A 39 9.84 -0.59 5.10
N ARG A 40 9.59 -1.76 5.68
CA ARG A 40 8.27 -2.17 6.19
C ARG A 40 7.62 -1.12 7.11
N ALA A 41 8.42 -0.40 7.92
CA ALA A 41 7.91 0.69 8.75
C ALA A 41 7.35 1.86 7.93
N ALA A 42 8.01 2.23 6.82
CA ALA A 42 7.55 3.27 5.91
C ALA A 42 6.27 2.83 5.17
N ILE A 43 6.19 1.56 4.75
CA ILE A 43 4.98 0.98 4.17
C ILE A 43 3.81 1.06 5.15
N ASN A 44 4.00 0.59 6.39
CA ASN A 44 2.93 0.64 7.40
C ASN A 44 2.46 2.06 7.68
N LYS A 45 3.38 3.04 7.73
CA LYS A 45 3.03 4.45 7.88
C LYS A 45 2.17 4.94 6.70
N ARG A 46 2.56 4.63 5.47
CA ARG A 46 1.80 5.02 4.26
C ARG A 46 0.43 4.37 4.18
N LEU A 47 0.36 3.06 4.43
CA LEU A 47 -0.91 2.32 4.47
C LEU A 47 -1.85 2.91 5.52
N LYS A 48 -1.32 3.24 6.70
CA LYS A 48 -2.11 3.91 7.73
C LYS A 48 -2.65 5.25 7.24
N GLN A 49 -1.82 6.08 6.60
CA GLN A 49 -2.26 7.38 6.04
C GLN A 49 -3.34 7.22 4.97
N LEU A 50 -3.20 6.25 4.07
CA LEU A 50 -4.19 5.95 3.05
C LEU A 50 -5.50 5.45 3.64
N TRP A 51 -5.43 4.64 4.70
CA TRP A 51 -6.60 4.18 5.44
C TRP A 51 -7.29 5.31 6.21
N GLU A 52 -6.52 6.20 6.84
CA GLU A 52 -7.06 7.42 7.48
C GLU A 52 -7.71 8.37 6.47
N ALA A 53 -7.27 8.33 5.21
CA ALA A 53 -7.87 9.07 4.09
C ALA A 53 -8.99 8.30 3.36
N ASP A 54 -9.44 7.16 3.89
CA ASP A 54 -10.48 6.29 3.32
C ASP A 54 -10.17 5.79 1.88
N ARG A 55 -8.89 5.78 1.50
CA ARG A 55 -8.43 5.34 0.17
C ARG A 55 -8.22 3.84 0.06
N ILE A 56 -7.97 3.17 1.20
CA ILE A 56 -7.74 1.73 1.27
C ILE A 56 -8.48 1.13 2.47
N ASN A 57 -8.78 -0.16 2.38
CA ASN A 57 -9.34 -0.92 3.47
C ASN A 57 -8.25 -1.67 4.24
N ARG A 58 -8.52 -1.91 5.53
CA ARG A 58 -7.65 -2.66 6.44
C ARG A 58 -8.45 -3.68 7.21
N LYS A 59 -7.94 -4.91 7.29
CA LYS A 59 -8.45 -5.92 8.23
C LYS A 59 -7.31 -6.67 8.88
N LYS A 60 -7.53 -7.01 10.15
CA LYS A 60 -6.60 -7.78 10.96
C LYS A 60 -7.20 -9.17 11.19
N PRO A 61 -7.08 -10.11 10.24
CA PRO A 61 -7.64 -11.45 10.39
C PRO A 61 -7.00 -12.22 11.55
N THR A 62 -5.72 -11.95 11.85
CA THR A 62 -4.95 -12.62 12.90
C THR A 62 -4.14 -11.59 13.69
N SER A 63 -3.72 -11.90 14.91
CA SER A 63 -2.91 -10.98 15.75
C SER A 63 -1.62 -10.49 15.04
N THR A 64 -1.07 -11.32 14.17
CA THR A 64 0.23 -11.11 13.49
C THR A 64 0.10 -10.58 12.06
N MET A 65 -1.08 -10.69 11.44
CA MET A 65 -1.26 -10.40 10.02
C MET A 65 -2.30 -9.30 9.83
N ILE A 66 -1.94 -8.30 9.03
CA ILE A 66 -2.83 -7.21 8.62
C ILE A 66 -2.91 -7.26 7.10
N GLY A 67 -4.10 -7.54 6.60
CA GLY A 67 -4.44 -7.47 5.19
C GLY A 67 -4.92 -6.07 4.83
N TRP A 68 -4.49 -5.59 3.68
CA TRP A 68 -4.82 -4.30 3.11
C TRP A 68 -5.32 -4.54 1.69
N TRP A 69 -6.36 -3.82 1.26
CA TRP A 69 -6.83 -3.90 -0.12
C TRP A 69 -7.40 -2.56 -0.54
N LEU A 70 -7.42 -2.33 -1.85
CA LEU A 70 -8.09 -1.18 -2.41
C LEU A 70 -9.60 -1.38 -2.21
N PRO A 71 -10.38 -0.33 -1.87
CA PRO A 71 -11.83 -0.42 -2.00
C PRO A 71 -12.12 -0.87 -3.42
N GLU A 72 -13.07 -1.78 -3.59
CA GLU A 72 -13.66 -2.03 -4.89
C GLU A 72 -14.12 -0.67 -5.38
N SER A 73 -13.42 -0.13 -6.37
CA SER A 73 -13.77 1.13 -7.00
C SER A 73 -15.25 1.03 -7.26
N GLN A 74 -16.05 1.75 -6.47
CA GLN A 74 -17.43 1.96 -6.84
C GLN A 74 -17.29 2.57 -8.21
N GLU A 75 -17.84 1.86 -9.18
CA GLU A 75 -17.89 2.16 -10.59
C GLU A 75 -17.79 3.66 -10.84
N CYS A 76 -17.06 4.01 -11.90
CA CYS A 76 -17.37 5.16 -12.73
C CYS A 76 -18.86 5.51 -12.64
N SER A 77 -19.25 6.39 -11.72
CA SER A 77 -20.64 6.82 -11.59
C SER A 77 -20.80 7.85 -12.67
N GLU A 78 -21.34 7.37 -13.80
CA GLU A 78 -22.01 8.14 -14.83
C GLU A 78 -22.54 9.47 -14.29
N ARG A 79 -22.16 10.55 -14.97
CA ARG A 79 -23.02 11.71 -15.15
C ARG A 79 -22.72 12.41 -16.46
#